data_AF-A0AAU8JC00-F1
#
_entry.id   AF-A0AAU8JC00-F1
#
_cell.length_a   1.000
_cell.length_b   1.000
_cell.length_c   1.000
_cell.angle_alpha   90.00
_cell.angle_beta   90.00
_cell.angle_gamma   90.00
#
_symmetry.space_group_name_H-M   'P 1'
#
loop_
_entity.id
_entity.type
_entity.pdbx_description
1 polymer ?
#
loop_
_entity_poly.entity_id
_entity_poly.type
_entity_poly.pdbx_seq_one_letter_code
_entity_poly.pdbx_strand_id
1 'polypeptide(L)' 'MNAHKLAATFTEDGKLVLTGLPFHAGDKVEIIVLKQPKEQKLSQSEKYEYPLEGTVLQYDDPFEPAVPTEDWEVLK' A
#
# COMPACT_ATOMS: atom_id res chain seq x y z
N MET A 1 6.97 -17.82 18.11
CA MET A 1 5.53 -17.54 18.33
C MET A 1 4.84 -17.67 16.99
N ASN A 2 3.94 -18.63 16.81
CA ASN A 2 3.19 -18.79 15.56
C ASN A 2 1.86 -18.03 15.71
N ALA A 3 1.67 -16.99 14.91
CA ALA A 3 0.49 -16.12 14.99
C ALA A 3 -0.41 -16.35 13.77
N HIS A 4 -1.67 -16.69 14.02
CA HIS A 4 -2.70 -16.75 13.00
C HIS A 4 -3.43 -15.41 12.94
N LYS A 5 -3.31 -14.69 11.82
CA LYS A 5 -3.98 -13.41 11.61
C LYS A 5 -5.29 -13.63 10.83
N LEU A 6 -6.38 -13.11 11.37
CA LEU A 6 -7.69 -13.08 10.73
C LEU A 6 -8.21 -11.64 10.72
N ALA A 7 -8.85 -11.24 9.63
CA ALA A 7 -9.54 -9.96 9.54
C ALA A 7 -11.03 -10.20 9.77
N ALA A 8 -11.62 -9.46 10.71
CA ALA A 8 -13.05 -9.53 10.97
C ALA A 8 -13.60 -8.14 11.27
N THR A 9 -14.83 -7.89 10.84
CA THR A 9 -15.54 -6.63 11.07
C THR A 9 -16.52 -6.82 12.21
N PHE A 10 -16.51 -5.89 13.17
CA PHE A 10 -17.49 -5.88 14.24
C PHE A 10 -18.87 -5.46 13.69
N THR A 11 -19.92 -6.15 14.15
CA THR A 11 -21.31 -5.72 13.95
C THR A 11 -21.69 -4.67 15.02
N GLU A 12 -22.84 -4.01 14.85
CA GLU A 12 -23.33 -2.98 15.78
C GLU A 12 -23.49 -3.48 17.22
N ASP A 13 -23.72 -4.78 17.39
CA ASP A 13 -23.85 -5.44 18.69
C ASP A 13 -22.53 -5.57 19.46
N GLY A 14 -21.40 -5.20 18.84
CA GLY A 14 -20.07 -5.23 19.47
C GLY A 14 -19.54 -6.63 19.76
N LYS A 15 -20.23 -7.69 19.31
CA LYS A 15 -19.84 -9.09 19.50
C LYS A 15 -19.08 -9.61 18.28
N LEU A 16 -17.96 -10.29 18.53
CA LEU A 16 -17.19 -11.00 17.50
C LEU A 16 -17.15 -12.50 17.82
N VAL A 17 -17.53 -13.34 16.85
CA VAL A 17 -17.47 -14.80 16.96
C VAL A 17 -16.45 -15.32 15.96
N LEU A 18 -15.35 -15.89 16.46
CA LEU A 18 -14.31 -16.52 15.63
C LEU A 18 -14.59 -18.02 15.54
N THR A 19 -14.70 -18.55 14.32
CA THR A 19 -14.95 -19.97 14.05
C THR A 19 -13.81 -20.57 13.22
N GLY A 20 -13.59 -21.88 13.33
CA GLY A 20 -12.62 -22.61 12.49
C GLY A 20 -11.15 -22.29 12.76
N LEU A 21 -10.80 -21.85 13.98
CA LEU A 21 -9.40 -21.63 14.34
C LEU A 21 -8.64 -22.97 14.39
N PRO A 22 -7.39 -23.03 13.91
CA PRO A 22 -6.58 -24.26 13.88
C PRO A 22 -5.97 -24.58 15.26
N PHE A 23 -6.79 -24.55 16.31
CA PHE A 23 -6.40 -24.87 17.68
C PHE A 23 -7.24 -26.03 18.21
N HIS A 24 -6.67 -26.80 19.14
CA HIS A 24 -7.32 -27.95 19.75
C HIS A 24 -7.81 -27.64 21.17
N ALA A 25 -8.72 -28.49 21.67
CA ALA A 25 -9.20 -28.37 23.03
C ALA A 25 -8.06 -28.57 24.03
N GLY A 26 -7.87 -27.60 24.94
CA GLY A 26 -6.78 -27.60 25.91
C GLY A 26 -5.60 -26.71 25.54
N ASP A 27 -5.54 -26.19 24.31
CA ASP A 27 -4.50 -25.25 23.90
C ASP A 27 -4.66 -23.91 24.60
N LYS A 28 -3.58 -23.41 25.21
CA LYS A 28 -3.53 -22.05 25.75
C LYS A 28 -3.20 -21.08 24.62
N VAL A 29 -4.17 -20.26 24.24
CA VAL A 29 -4.03 -19.26 23.17
C VAL A 29 -4.10 -17.84 23.72
N GLU A 30 -3.36 -16.92 23.07
CA GLU A 30 -3.43 -15.48 23.31
C GLU A 30 -4.12 -14.81 22.13
N ILE A 31 -5.05 -13.90 22.40
CA ILE A 31 -5.81 -13.18 21.38
C ILE A 31 -5.47 -11.69 21.46
N ILE A 32 -4.97 -11.13 20.36
CA ILE A 32 -4.67 -9.71 20.23
C ILE A 32 -5.61 -9.12 19.19
N VAL A 33 -6.45 -8.16 19.63
CA VAL A 33 -7.39 -7.46 18.74
C VAL A 33 -6.80 -6.09 18.41
N LEU A 34 -6.46 -5.86 17.15
CA LEU A 34 -5.98 -4.58 16.66
C LEU A 34 -7.03 -3.95 15.76
N LYS A 35 -7.44 -2.72 16.08
CA LYS A 35 -8.25 -1.92 15.16
C LYS A 35 -7.39 -1.61 13.93
N GLN A 36 -7.76 -2.16 12.78
CA GLN A 36 -7.12 -1.73 11.54
C GLN A 36 -7.43 -0.24 11.34
N PRO A 37 -6.43 0.57 10.95
CA PRO A 37 -6.74 1.91 10.46
C PRO A 37 -7.80 1.71 9.37
N LYS A 38 -8.85 2.52 9.41
CA LYS A 38 -9.73 2.64 8.26
C LYS A 38 -8.76 2.99 7.15
N GLU A 39 -8.57 2.11 6.16
CA GLU A 39 -7.93 2.55 4.93
C GLU A 39 -8.71 3.81 4.57
N GLN A 40 -8.07 4.96 4.76
CA GLN A 40 -8.51 6.14 4.05
C GLN A 40 -8.44 5.63 2.63
N LYS A 41 -9.59 5.30 2.05
CA LYS A 41 -9.72 5.25 0.60
C LYS A 41 -9.06 6.54 0.21
N LEU A 42 -7.83 6.44 -0.31
CA LEU A 42 -7.02 7.60 -0.66
C LEU A 42 -7.99 8.51 -1.35
N SER A 43 -8.37 9.59 -0.67
CA SER A 43 -9.37 10.48 -1.25
C SER A 43 -8.74 10.87 -2.57
N GLN A 44 -9.51 10.93 -3.65
CA GLN A 44 -8.94 11.16 -4.99
C GLN A 44 -8.06 12.44 -5.08
N SER A 45 -7.97 13.23 -4.02
CA SER A 45 -7.00 14.28 -3.73
C SER A 45 -5.55 13.84 -3.44
N GLU A 46 -5.26 12.57 -3.13
CA GLU A 46 -3.88 12.03 -3.01
C GLU A 46 -3.35 11.49 -4.35
N LYS A 47 -4.13 11.60 -5.44
CA LYS A 47 -3.75 11.20 -6.82
C LYS A 47 -2.55 11.96 -7.41
N TYR A 48 -1.90 12.85 -6.65
CA TYR A 48 -0.81 13.68 -7.14
C TYR A 48 0.58 13.21 -6.70
N GLU A 49 0.74 12.10 -5.97
CA GLU A 49 2.08 11.64 -5.61
C GLU A 49 2.89 11.17 -6.83
N TYR A 50 2.23 10.60 -7.85
CA TYR A 50 2.92 10.07 -9.03
C TYR A 50 2.14 10.39 -10.31
N PRO A 51 2.24 11.63 -10.84
CA PRO A 51 1.46 12.07 -12.01
C PRO A 51 1.77 11.29 -13.30
N LEU A 52 2.88 10.55 -13.32
CA LEU A 52 3.32 9.72 -14.43
C LEU A 52 3.07 8.22 -14.20
N GLU A 53 2.48 7.81 -13.07
CA GLU A 53 2.20 6.41 -12.79
C GLU A 53 1.18 5.85 -13.80
N GLY A 54 1.56 4.78 -14.49
CA GLY A 54 0.72 4.13 -15.51
C GLY A 54 0.70 4.81 -16.88
N THR A 55 1.45 5.89 -17.09
CA THR A 55 1.65 6.46 -18.43
C THR A 55 2.76 5.70 -19.17
N VAL A 56 2.57 5.51 -20.47
CA VAL A 56 3.61 4.96 -21.35
C VAL A 56 4.43 6.14 -21.86
N LEU A 57 5.64 6.31 -21.32
CA LEU A 57 6.58 7.32 -21.81
C LEU A 57 7.30 6.78 -23.04
N GLN A 58 7.05 7.39 -24.19
CA GLN A 58 7.78 7.12 -25.44
C GLN A 58 8.84 8.21 -25.62
N TYR A 59 10.09 7.79 -25.78
CA TYR A 59 11.20 8.67 -26.12
C TYR A 59 11.56 8.43 -27.58
N ASP A 60 11.25 9.39 -28.46
CA ASP A 60 11.53 9.26 -29.89
C ASP A 60 13.04 9.29 -30.19
N ASP A 61 13.80 10.05 -29.41
CA ASP A 61 15.27 10.00 -29.41
C ASP A 61 15.82 10.08 -27.98
N PRO A 62 16.06 8.93 -27.32
CA PRO A 62 16.45 8.88 -25.91
C PRO A 62 17.91 9.30 -25.65
N PHE A 63 18.72 9.46 -26.70
CA PHE A 63 20.14 9.80 -26.57
C PHE A 63 20.46 11.24 -26.97
N GLU A 64 19.48 11.99 -27.48
CA GLU A 64 19.64 13.41 -27.76
C GLU A 64 19.80 14.21 -26.45
N PRO A 65 20.65 15.25 -26.44
CA PRO A 65 20.78 16.14 -25.30
C PRO A 65 19.44 16.80 -24.93
N ALA A 66 19.14 16.85 -23.63
CA ALA A 66 17.95 17.52 -23.13
C ALA A 66 17.95 19.04 -23.37
N VAL A 67 19.12 19.62 -23.67
CA VAL A 67 19.32 21.04 -23.95
C VAL A 67 20.22 21.22 -25.17
N PRO A 68 20.05 22.30 -25.96
CA PRO A 68 20.92 22.60 -27.09
C PRO A 68 22.39 22.67 -26.68
N THR A 69 23.29 22.32 -27.59
CA THR A 69 24.75 22.36 -27.37
C THR A 69 25.25 23.74 -26.95
N GLU A 70 24.57 24.81 -27.36
CA GLU A 70 24.87 26.21 -27.00
C GLU A 70 24.73 26.49 -25.49
N ASP A 71 23.89 25.71 -24.80
CA ASP A 71 23.64 25.84 -23.36
C ASP A 71 24.64 25.04 -22.51
N TRP A 72 25.60 24.36 -23.14
CA TRP A 72 26.59 23.56 -22.41
C TRP A 72 27.66 24.46 -21.78
N GLU A 73 27.73 24.47 -20.45
CA GLU A 73 28.72 25.26 -19.69
C GLU A 73 30.18 24.92 -20.03
N VAL A 74 30.47 23.70 -20.51
CA VAL A 74 31.82 23.27 -20.88
C VAL A 74 32.33 23.87 -22.20
N LEU A 75 31.44 24.45 -23.00
CA LEU A 75 31.76 25.10 -24.29
C LEU A 75 31.83 26.63 -24.18
N LYS A 76 31.65 27.19 -22.98
CA LYS A 76 31.82 28.61 -22.68
C LYS A 76 33.25 28.98 -22.31
#